data_AF-A0A520GCJ7-F1
#
_entry.id   AF-A0A520GCJ7-F1
#
_cell.length_a   1.000
_cell.length_b   1.000
_cell.length_c   1.000
_cell.angle_alpha   90.00
_cell.angle_beta   90.00
_cell.angle_gamma   90.00
#
_symmetry.space_group_name_H-M   'P 1'
#
loop_
_entity.id
_entity.type
_entity.pdbx_description
1 polymer ?
#
loop_
_entity_poly.entity_id
_entity_poly.type
_entity_poly.pdbx_seq_one_letter_code
_entity_poly.pdbx_strand_id
1 'polypeptide(L)'
;MKPATRPGRQNQRGFALLIVLWAMVMLSFVATRVTASGHGAVLVAANLRNAAVLEAAADGAVQEAIFRMLDTSPARWRPDGRTRTLPMPRGEILLRLDDQAGKVNPNLASVELLTALLRQSAMAAARRV
;
A
#
# COMPACT_ATOMS: atom_id res chain seq x y z
N MET A 1 67.54 51.86 18.08
CA MET A 1 66.79 50.61 17.83
C MET A 1 65.55 50.59 18.70
N LYS A 2 64.34 50.51 18.12
CA LYS A 2 63.05 50.50 18.85
C LYS A 2 62.36 49.17 18.53
N PRO A 3 62.00 48.33 19.51
CA PRO A 3 61.46 47.01 19.20
C PRO A 3 59.99 47.13 18.78
N ALA A 4 59.62 46.53 17.66
CA ALA A 4 58.24 46.42 17.20
C ALA A 4 57.56 45.22 17.86
N THR A 5 56.66 45.48 18.80
CA THR A 5 55.76 44.48 19.39
C THR A 5 54.68 44.08 18.37
N ARG A 6 54.66 42.80 17.97
CA ARG A 6 53.66 42.26 17.03
C ARG A 6 52.32 42.04 17.76
N PRO A 7 51.19 42.62 17.29
CA PRO A 7 49.90 42.44 17.95
C PRO A 7 49.35 41.02 17.72
N GLY A 8 48.55 40.59 18.70
CA GLY A 8 48.22 39.20 19.00
C GLY A 8 47.48 38.44 17.91
N ARG A 9 48.09 37.32 17.49
CA ARG A 9 47.54 36.29 16.59
C ARG A 9 46.45 35.40 17.25
N GLN A 10 46.05 35.73 18.48
CA GLN A 10 45.14 34.93 19.31
C GLN A 10 43.65 35.25 19.05
N ASN A 11 43.30 36.48 18.66
CA ASN A 11 41.90 36.88 18.44
C ASN A 11 41.30 36.35 17.12
N GLN A 12 42.12 36.11 16.10
CA GLN A 12 41.64 35.60 14.80
C GLN A 12 41.19 34.12 14.85
N ARG A 13 41.73 33.33 15.79
CA ARG A 13 41.36 31.92 15.96
C ARG A 13 39.92 31.75 16.44
N GLY A 14 39.46 32.59 17.35
CA GLY A 14 38.08 32.56 17.84
C GLY A 14 37.06 32.93 16.77
N PHE A 15 37.36 33.96 15.97
CA PHE A 15 36.49 34.41 14.89
C PHE A 15 36.40 33.39 13.74
N ALA A 16 37.53 32.78 13.38
CA ALA A 16 37.55 31.70 12.39
C ALA A 16 36.70 30.49 12.83
N LEU A 17 36.79 30.11 14.12
CA LEU A 17 35.98 29.02 14.67
C LEU A 17 34.48 29.35 14.63
N LEU A 18 34.09 30.59 14.93
CA LEU A 18 32.70 31.03 14.84
C LEU A 18 32.12 30.91 13.43
N ILE A 19 32.88 31.31 12.41
CA ILE A 19 32.47 31.18 11.01
C ILE A 19 32.29 29.71 10.62
N VAL A 20 33.23 28.85 11.01
CA VAL A 20 33.14 27.41 10.73
C VAL A 20 31.95 26.78 11.44
N LEU A 21 31.75 27.09 12.72
CA LEU A 21 30.61 26.58 13.48
C LEU A 21 29.29 27.01 12.84
N TRP A 22 29.16 28.28 12.45
CA TRP A 22 27.98 28.79 11.76
C TRP A 22 27.78 28.14 10.39
N ALA A 23 28.84 27.96 9.61
CA ALA A 23 28.78 27.25 8.33
C ALA A 23 28.33 25.80 8.53
N MET A 24 28.82 25.13 9.56
CA MET A 24 28.43 23.77 9.90
C MET A 24 26.96 23.69 10.31
N VAL A 25 26.44 24.66 11.09
CA VAL A 25 25.01 24.76 11.42
C VAL A 25 24.15 24.94 10.17
N MET A 26 24.51 25.86 9.26
CA MET A 26 23.76 26.05 8.01
C MET A 26 23.80 24.80 7.12
N LEU A 27 24.97 24.16 7.01
CA LEU A 27 25.12 22.92 6.25
C LEU A 27 24.27 21.79 6.83
N SER A 28 24.28 21.62 8.16
CA SER A 28 23.44 20.65 8.86
C SER A 28 21.95 20.92 8.66
N PHE A 29 21.52 22.19 8.65
CA PHE A 29 20.12 22.55 8.38
C PHE A 29 19.70 22.17 6.96
N VAL A 30 20.51 22.50 5.96
CA VAL A 30 20.25 22.13 4.55
C VAL A 30 20.21 20.61 4.39
N ALA A 31 21.20 19.90 4.95
CA ALA A 31 21.25 18.44 4.92
C ALA A 31 19.99 17.82 5.55
N THR A 32 19.58 18.30 6.73
CA THR A 32 18.38 17.82 7.44
C THR A 32 17.13 17.97 6.58
N ARG A 33 16.97 19.13 5.92
CA ARG A 33 15.82 19.40 5.06
C ARG A 33 15.75 18.46 3.86
N VAL A 34 16.89 18.21 3.21
CA VAL A 34 16.99 17.30 2.05
C VAL A 34 16.70 15.85 2.48
N THR A 35 17.29 15.40 3.58
CA THR A 35 17.06 14.05 4.11
C THR A 35 15.59 13.85 4.51
N ALA A 36 15.00 14.83 5.21
CA ALA A 36 13.60 14.78 5.60
C ALA A 36 12.64 14.68 4.40
N SER A 37 12.89 15.41 3.30
CA SER A 37 12.06 15.29 2.10
C SER A 37 12.27 13.97 1.35
N GLY A 38 13.50 13.45 1.34
CA GLY A 38 13.83 12.22 0.63
C GLY A 38 13.16 10.98 1.22
N HIS A 39 13.08 10.88 2.56
CA HIS A 39 12.44 9.74 3.22
C HIS A 39 10.96 9.57 2.85
N GLY A 40 10.21 10.66 2.78
CA GLY A 40 8.78 10.62 2.41
C GLY A 40 8.57 10.13 0.98
N ALA A 41 9.35 10.66 0.03
CA ALA A 41 9.26 10.26 -1.37
C ALA A 41 9.56 8.76 -1.59
N VAL A 42 10.55 8.22 -0.88
CA VAL A 42 10.90 6.79 -0.94
C VAL A 42 9.77 5.91 -0.41
N LEU A 43 9.14 6.28 0.71
CA LEU A 43 8.02 5.53 1.26
C LEU A 43 6.81 5.54 0.32
N VAL A 44 6.48 6.68 -0.27
CA VAL A 44 5.38 6.80 -1.24
C VAL A 44 5.66 5.96 -2.48
N ALA A 45 6.86 6.04 -3.04
CA ALA A 45 7.26 5.25 -4.20
C ALA A 45 7.20 3.74 -3.91
N ALA A 46 7.65 3.31 -2.73
CA ALA A 46 7.58 1.92 -2.30
C ALA A 46 6.12 1.43 -2.18
N ASN A 47 5.23 2.23 -1.60
CA ASN A 47 3.81 1.91 -1.48
C ASN A 47 3.12 1.81 -2.85
N LEU A 48 3.36 2.77 -3.74
CA LEU A 48 2.81 2.74 -5.11
C LEU A 48 3.28 1.50 -5.87
N ARG A 49 4.58 1.18 -5.77
CA ARG A 49 5.12 -0.03 -6.38
C ARG A 49 4.48 -1.30 -5.81
N ASN A 50 4.31 -1.37 -4.49
CA ASN A 50 3.69 -2.53 -3.86
C ASN A 50 2.23 -2.68 -4.27
N ALA A 51 1.47 -1.57 -4.32
CA ALA A 51 0.09 -1.58 -4.80
C ALA A 51 -0.01 -2.09 -6.25
N ALA A 52 0.82 -1.57 -7.16
CA ALA A 52 0.85 -2.02 -8.55
C ALA A 52 1.20 -3.52 -8.70
N VAL A 53 2.13 -4.03 -7.87
CA VAL A 53 2.47 -5.46 -7.86
C VAL A 53 1.31 -6.32 -7.36
N LEU A 54 0.59 -5.87 -6.34
CA LEU A 54 -0.57 -6.59 -5.80
C LEU A 54 -1.76 -6.55 -6.77
N GLU A 55 -1.99 -5.43 -7.44
CA GLU A 55 -3.02 -5.27 -8.46
C GLU A 55 -2.75 -6.19 -9.66
N ALA A 56 -1.54 -6.17 -10.22
CA ALA A 56 -1.17 -7.07 -11.31
C ALA A 56 -1.26 -8.56 -10.91
N ALA A 57 -1.00 -8.88 -9.64
CA ALA A 57 -1.15 -10.24 -9.14
C ALA A 57 -2.62 -10.66 -9.01
N ALA A 58 -3.48 -9.75 -8.54
CA ALA A 58 -4.93 -9.98 -8.49
C ALA A 58 -5.51 -10.19 -9.89
N ASP A 59 -5.12 -9.37 -10.86
CA ASP A 59 -5.53 -9.50 -12.26
C ASP A 59 -5.05 -10.84 -12.85
N GLY A 60 -3.79 -11.21 -12.60
CA GLY A 60 -3.25 -12.49 -13.00
C GLY A 60 -4.00 -13.68 -12.39
N ALA A 61 -4.43 -13.56 -11.12
CA ALA A 61 -5.20 -14.59 -10.45
C ALA A 61 -6.62 -14.71 -11.03
N VAL A 62 -7.26 -13.60 -11.42
CA VAL A 62 -8.53 -13.63 -12.15
C VAL A 62 -8.36 -14.34 -13.49
N GLN A 63 -7.31 -14.03 -14.23
CA GLN A 63 -7.05 -14.68 -15.52
C GLN A 63 -6.78 -16.19 -15.37
N GLU A 64 -6.00 -16.59 -14.36
CA GLU A 64 -5.78 -18.00 -14.04
C GLU A 64 -7.09 -18.70 -13.66
N ALA A 65 -7.94 -18.05 -12.85
CA ALA A 65 -9.24 -18.60 -12.48
C ALA A 65 -10.13 -18.82 -13.70
N ILE A 66 -10.21 -17.84 -14.62
CA ILE A 66 -10.94 -17.97 -15.89
C ILE A 66 -10.37 -19.12 -16.71
N PHE A 67 -9.05 -19.18 -16.88
CA PHE A 67 -8.38 -20.25 -17.64
C PHE A 67 -8.72 -21.64 -17.08
N ARG A 68 -8.65 -21.80 -15.76
CA ARG A 68 -8.99 -23.06 -15.08
C ARG A 68 -10.47 -23.41 -15.14
N MET A 69 -11.36 -22.43 -15.24
CA MET A 69 -12.80 -22.67 -15.43
C MET A 69 -13.11 -23.12 -16.85
N LEU A 70 -12.37 -22.61 -17.83
CA LEU A 70 -12.53 -22.96 -19.25
C LEU A 70 -11.88 -24.31 -19.61
N ASP A 71 -11.08 -24.89 -18.71
CA ASP A 71 -10.51 -26.22 -18.91
C ASP A 71 -11.62 -27.27 -19.16
N THR A 72 -11.37 -28.14 -20.13
CA THR A 72 -12.28 -29.24 -20.50
C THR A 72 -11.99 -30.50 -19.69
N SER A 73 -10.85 -30.56 -19.01
CA SER A 73 -10.47 -31.69 -18.16
C SER A 73 -11.38 -31.83 -16.92
N PRO A 74 -11.40 -33.01 -16.28
CA PRO A 74 -12.07 -33.19 -15.00
C PRO A 74 -11.51 -32.30 -13.87
N ALA A 75 -10.29 -31.78 -14.03
CA ALA A 75 -9.62 -30.90 -13.08
C ALA A 75 -10.06 -29.43 -13.17
N ARG A 76 -11.01 -29.11 -14.07
CA ARG A 76 -11.54 -27.76 -14.22
C ARG A 76 -12.08 -27.20 -12.91
N TRP A 77 -11.95 -25.90 -12.75
CA TRP A 77 -12.46 -25.22 -11.58
C TRP A 77 -13.96 -24.98 -11.72
N ARG A 78 -14.69 -25.14 -10.61
CA ARG A 78 -16.11 -24.82 -10.51
C ARG A 78 -16.29 -23.72 -9.46
N PRO A 79 -17.31 -22.85 -9.60
CA PRO A 79 -17.64 -21.83 -8.60
C PRO A 79 -18.34 -22.47 -7.38
N ASP A 80 -17.60 -23.34 -6.69
CA ASP A 80 -18.07 -24.18 -5.59
C ASP A 80 -17.85 -23.55 -4.20
N GLY A 81 -17.42 -22.29 -4.15
CA GLY A 81 -17.12 -21.56 -2.92
C GLY A 81 -15.88 -22.05 -2.17
N ARG A 82 -15.08 -22.95 -2.76
CA ARG A 82 -13.83 -23.41 -2.13
C ARG A 82 -12.73 -22.37 -2.30
N THR A 83 -12.07 -22.03 -1.20
CA THR A 83 -10.85 -21.23 -1.22
C THR A 83 -9.69 -22.07 -1.75
N ARG A 84 -8.97 -21.51 -2.72
CA ARG A 84 -7.81 -22.10 -3.39
C ARG A 84 -6.64 -21.15 -3.22
N THR A 85 -5.46 -21.69 -3.02
CA THR A 85 -4.23 -20.90 -2.88
C THR A 85 -3.44 -20.98 -4.18
N LEU A 86 -3.07 -19.83 -4.73
CA LEU A 86 -2.18 -19.71 -5.86
C LEU A 86 -0.82 -19.20 -5.40
N PRO A 87 0.29 -19.85 -5.82
CA PRO A 87 1.63 -19.39 -5.46
C PRO A 87 1.95 -18.07 -6.17
N MET A 88 2.57 -17.13 -5.46
CA MET A 88 3.05 -15.86 -6.00
C MET A 88 4.52 -15.65 -5.59
N PRO A 89 5.36 -14.97 -6.40
CA PRO A 89 6.77 -14.76 -6.07
C PRO A 89 7.05 -14.09 -4.71
N ARG A 90 6.09 -13.34 -4.14
CA ARG A 90 6.23 -12.64 -2.84
C ARG A 90 5.13 -13.01 -1.84
N GLY A 91 4.46 -14.15 -2.01
CA GLY A 91 3.42 -14.59 -1.08
C GLY A 91 2.47 -15.59 -1.71
N GLU A 92 1.22 -15.56 -1.26
CA GLU A 92 0.17 -16.44 -1.72
C GLU A 92 -1.08 -15.64 -2.02
N ILE A 93 -1.83 -16.04 -3.05
CA ILE A 93 -3.11 -15.44 -3.39
C ILE A 93 -4.20 -16.42 -2.98
N LEU A 94 -5.12 -15.96 -2.13
CA LEU A 94 -6.32 -16.71 -1.78
C LEU A 94 -7.43 -16.35 -2.75
N LEU A 95 -7.95 -17.36 -3.44
CA LEU A 95 -8.96 -17.18 -4.47
C LEU A 95 -10.18 -18.04 -4.15
N ARG A 96 -11.37 -17.45 -4.22
CA ARG A 96 -12.64 -18.16 -4.05
C ARG A 96 -13.58 -17.82 -5.19
N LEU A 97 -14.18 -18.84 -5.79
CA LEU A 97 -15.16 -18.68 -6.86
C LEU A 97 -16.54 -19.06 -6.31
N ASP A 98 -17.48 -18.12 -6.35
CA ASP A 98 -18.84 -18.31 -5.84
C ASP A 98 -19.86 -18.12 -6.97
N ASP A 99 -20.76 -19.08 -7.16
CA ASP A 99 -21.88 -18.93 -8.10
C ASP A 99 -22.89 -17.91 -7.56
N GLN A 100 -23.28 -16.96 -8.41
CA GLN A 100 -24.25 -15.92 -8.09
C GLN A 100 -25.62 -16.16 -8.75
N ALA A 101 -25.75 -17.16 -9.64
CA ALA A 101 -26.96 -17.38 -10.43
C ALA A 101 -28.21 -17.67 -9.57
N GLY A 102 -28.03 -18.23 -8.37
CA GLY A 102 -29.12 -18.51 -7.43
C GLY A 102 -29.55 -17.32 -6.55
N LYS A 103 -28.96 -16.13 -6.73
CA LYS A 103 -29.26 -14.95 -5.90
C LYS A 103 -30.25 -14.01 -6.58
N VAL A 104 -31.00 -13.26 -5.77
CA VAL A 104 -31.88 -12.20 -6.26
C VAL A 104 -31.02 -11.05 -6.81
N ASN A 105 -31.17 -10.75 -8.11
CA ASN A 105 -30.48 -9.64 -8.75
C ASN A 105 -31.20 -8.32 -8.45
N PRO A 106 -30.61 -7.39 -7.68
CA PRO A 106 -31.27 -6.16 -7.27
C PRO A 106 -31.59 -5.22 -8.44
N ASN A 107 -30.86 -5.34 -9.56
CA ASN A 107 -31.09 -4.51 -10.75
C ASN A 107 -32.31 -4.95 -11.57
N LEU A 108 -32.79 -6.19 -11.37
CA LEU A 108 -33.91 -6.78 -12.12
C LEU A 108 -35.10 -7.19 -11.24
N ALA A 109 -34.91 -7.23 -9.92
CA ALA A 109 -35.93 -7.68 -8.98
C ALA A 109 -37.09 -6.69 -8.88
N SER A 110 -38.31 -7.20 -8.78
CA SER A 110 -39.48 -6.36 -8.53
C SER A 110 -39.44 -5.79 -7.10
N VAL A 111 -40.16 -4.69 -6.89
CA VAL A 111 -40.28 -4.06 -5.57
C VAL A 111 -40.87 -5.03 -4.55
N GLU A 112 -41.82 -5.87 -4.97
CA GLU A 112 -42.44 -6.90 -4.14
C GLU A 112 -41.43 -7.96 -3.71
N LEU A 113 -40.59 -8.44 -4.63
CA LEU A 113 -39.55 -9.44 -4.33
C LEU A 113 -38.49 -8.89 -3.38
N LEU A 114 -38.01 -7.66 -3.62
CA LEU A 114 -37.05 -7.00 -2.73
C LEU A 114 -37.65 -6.77 -1.34
N THR A 115 -38.91 -6.33 -1.26
CA THR A 115 -39.61 -6.11 0.01
C THR A 115 -39.78 -7.42 0.78
N ALA A 116 -40.15 -8.50 0.10
CA ALA A 116 -40.26 -9.82 0.71
C ALA A 116 -38.91 -10.33 1.24
N LEU A 117 -37.83 -10.17 0.45
CA LEU A 117 -36.48 -10.57 0.84
C LEU A 117 -35.97 -9.78 2.05
N LEU A 118 -36.18 -8.46 2.08
CA LEU A 118 -35.77 -7.61 3.21
C LEU A 118 -36.55 -7.93 4.49
N ARG A 119 -37.85 -8.20 4.39
CA ARG A 119 -38.65 -8.64 5.54
C ARG A 119 -38.16 -9.99 6.09
N GLN A 120 -37.89 -10.95 5.20
CA GLN A 120 -37.41 -12.27 5.60
C GLN A 120 -36.02 -12.20 6.25
N SER A 121 -35.10 -11.40 5.71
CA SER A 121 -33.76 -11.23 6.28
C SER A 121 -33.77 -10.50 7.62
N ALA A 122 -34.63 -9.49 7.79
CA ALA A 122 -34.81 -8.80 9.07
C ALA A 122 -35.35 -9.74 10.16
N MET A 123 -36.33 -10.60 9.84
CA MET A 123 -36.85 -11.61 10.77
C MET A 123 -35.79 -12.65 11.14
N ALA A 124 -34.96 -13.07 10.17
CA ALA A 124 -33.86 -13.99 10.43
C ALA A 124 -32.78 -13.37 11.34
N ALA A 125 -32.51 -12.07 11.21
CA ALA A 125 -31.59 -11.34 12.08
C ALA A 125 -32.12 -11.22 13.52
N ALA A 126 -33.41 -10.90 13.68
CA ALA A 126 -34.05 -10.82 14.99
C ALA A 126 -34.10 -12.16 15.74
N ARG A 127 -34.03 -13.29 15.02
CA ARG A 127 -34.03 -14.64 15.61
C ARG A 127 -32.64 -15.12 16.08
N ARG A 128 -31.57 -14.40 15.72
CA ARG A 128 -30.18 -14.73 16.08
C ARG A 128 -29.67 -13.96 17.30
N VAL A 129 -30.46 -13.04 17.83
CA VAL A 129 -30.22 -12.28 19.07
C VAL A 129 -31.11 -12.86 20.16
#